data_AF-A0A2V6I0B1-F1
#
_entry.id   AF-A0A2V6I0B1-F1
#
_cell.length_a   1.000
_cell.length_b   1.000
_cell.length_c   1.000
_cell.angle_alpha   90.00
_cell.angle_beta   90.00
_cell.angle_gamma   90.00
#
_symmetry.space_group_name_H-M   'P 1'
#
loop_
_entity.id
_entity.type
_entity.pdbx_description
1 polymer ?
#
loop_
_entity_poly.entity_id
_entity_poly.type
_entity_poly.pdbx_seq_one_letter_code
_entity_poly.pdbx_strand_id
1 'polypeptide(L)'
;IFFYSGTFFNWNGVKGLYQAYLPWFKTGSEGHGHQKPWYYWLRLIARYEWPVLAGLVLCLFSVRFKNVALRYLAIYSVGTLIAYSIVKYKTPWCIISFIWPFTFSFGAAVLLVPLTYKRVVYLVSAILLTGSLGYCVWLNYFRCTTETEPYVYVQTYNDVYKFTDPLLQLAHSDPRAYQLIGHIIRASPYPLPWMLDDFGRVGYYEKDNLPAQVDADFLLVQQDKIATVEAKLHDSYYTFPMTIRPYQDPSKAYFNAKIFKSFFPGRWPDFTGAEPTPAPSPSPTK
;
A
#
# COMPACT_ATOMS: atom_id res chain seq x y z
N ILE A 1 7.26 -2.80 34.29
CA ILE A 1 6.77 -1.61 35.02
C ILE A 1 7.68 -0.42 34.77
N PHE A 2 8.97 -0.49 35.11
CA PHE A 2 9.96 0.60 34.91
C PHE A 2 9.86 1.34 33.56
N PHE A 3 10.02 0.63 32.44
CA PHE A 3 9.95 1.23 31.09
C PHE A 3 8.57 1.83 30.76
N TYR A 4 7.49 1.10 31.04
CA TYR A 4 6.13 1.58 30.76
C TYR A 4 5.69 2.75 31.64
N SER A 5 6.31 2.90 32.81
CA SER A 5 6.10 4.05 33.68
C SER A 5 6.96 5.26 33.32
N GLY A 6 7.80 5.20 32.27
CA GLY A 6 8.78 6.22 31.96
C GLY A 6 9.69 6.49 33.17
N THR A 7 10.35 5.45 33.67
CA THR A 7 11.17 5.50 34.92
C THR A 7 10.42 6.11 36.10
N PHE A 8 9.16 5.68 36.30
CA PHE A 8 8.23 6.11 37.35
C PHE A 8 7.65 7.54 37.24
N PHE A 9 7.91 8.28 36.16
CA PHE A 9 7.35 9.62 35.95
C PHE A 9 5.97 9.64 35.28
N ASN A 10 5.51 8.51 34.71
CA ASN A 10 4.22 8.38 34.04
C ASN A 10 3.53 7.03 34.34
N TRP A 11 2.83 6.96 35.47
CA TRP A 11 2.08 5.75 35.85
C TRP A 11 0.91 5.41 34.91
N ASN A 12 0.38 6.38 34.15
CA ASN A 12 -0.63 6.12 33.13
C ASN A 12 -0.08 5.25 31.99
N GLY A 13 1.21 5.30 31.69
CA GLY A 13 1.84 4.43 30.68
C GLY A 13 1.78 2.94 31.06
N VAL A 14 1.76 2.61 32.36
CA VAL A 14 1.54 1.23 32.84
C VAL A 14 0.12 0.76 32.53
N LYS A 15 -0.87 1.66 32.60
CA LYS A 15 -2.25 1.36 32.16
C LYS A 15 -2.36 1.29 30.64
N GLY A 16 -1.56 2.08 29.93
CA GLY A 16 -1.44 2.09 28.47
C GLY A 16 -1.16 0.71 27.88
N LEU A 17 -0.45 -0.17 28.60
CA LEU A 17 -0.17 -1.55 28.20
C LEU A 17 -1.40 -2.33 27.77
N TYR A 18 -2.48 -2.28 28.55
CA TYR A 18 -3.70 -3.03 28.23
C TYR A 18 -4.64 -2.19 27.37
N GLN A 19 -4.66 -0.86 27.57
CA GLN A 19 -5.51 0.05 26.79
C GLN A 19 -5.13 0.07 25.31
N ALA A 20 -3.85 -0.12 24.99
CA ALA A 20 -3.35 -0.19 23.61
C ALA A 20 -4.01 -1.32 22.79
N TYR A 21 -4.46 -2.41 23.44
CA TYR A 21 -5.14 -3.50 22.74
C TYR A 21 -6.61 -3.21 22.42
N LEU A 22 -7.27 -2.28 23.12
CA LEU A 22 -8.69 -1.98 22.93
C LEU A 22 -9.01 -1.50 21.50
N PRO A 23 -8.27 -0.54 20.91
CA PRO A 23 -8.47 -0.15 19.52
C PRO A 23 -8.32 -1.33 18.56
N TRP A 24 -7.29 -2.17 18.73
CA TRP A 24 -7.05 -3.33 17.87
C TRP A 24 -8.16 -4.38 17.98
N PHE A 25 -8.70 -4.59 19.18
CA PHE A 25 -9.82 -5.50 19.39
C PHE A 25 -11.09 -5.00 18.68
N LYS A 26 -11.39 -3.69 18.79
CA LYS A 26 -12.47 -3.04 18.02
C LYS A 26 -12.24 -3.18 16.52
N THR A 27 -11.03 -2.90 16.05
CA THR A 27 -10.70 -3.02 14.63
C THR A 27 -10.89 -4.44 14.12
N GLY A 28 -10.49 -5.44 14.91
CA GLY A 28 -10.67 -6.86 14.60
C GLY A 28 -12.13 -7.32 14.54
N SER A 29 -13.02 -6.71 15.33
CA SER A 29 -14.43 -7.10 15.47
C SER A 29 -15.39 -6.32 14.56
N GLU A 30 -15.15 -5.03 14.33
CA GLU A 30 -15.96 -4.13 13.51
C GLU A 30 -15.56 -4.18 12.03
N GLY A 31 -14.30 -4.48 11.74
CA GLY A 31 -13.84 -4.86 10.40
C GLY A 31 -13.68 -3.73 9.38
N HIS A 32 -13.61 -2.45 9.78
CA HIS A 32 -13.25 -1.23 9.00
C HIS A 32 -12.94 -1.39 7.49
N GLY A 33 -13.92 -1.80 6.67
CA GLY A 33 -13.73 -1.96 5.21
C GLY A 33 -12.87 -3.16 4.75
N HIS A 34 -12.37 -3.99 5.67
CA HIS A 34 -11.47 -5.12 5.39
C HIS A 34 -12.02 -6.45 5.92
N GLN A 35 -13.34 -6.56 5.99
CA GLN A 35 -14.02 -7.81 6.35
C GLN A 35 -13.82 -8.86 5.25
N LYS A 36 -13.33 -10.03 5.64
CA LYS A 36 -13.18 -11.17 4.72
C LYS A 36 -13.75 -12.44 5.36
N PRO A 37 -14.29 -13.37 4.54
CA PRO A 37 -14.85 -14.62 5.04
C PRO A 37 -13.82 -15.44 5.82
N TRP A 38 -14.29 -16.33 6.69
CA TRP A 38 -13.41 -17.15 7.55
C TRP A 38 -12.40 -17.97 6.73
N TYR A 39 -12.81 -18.49 5.56
CA TYR A 39 -11.98 -19.29 4.65
C TYR A 39 -11.02 -18.46 3.78
N TYR A 40 -10.91 -17.13 3.99
CA TYR A 40 -10.09 -16.23 3.18
C TYR A 40 -8.64 -16.72 3.02
N TRP A 41 -8.02 -17.15 4.12
CA TRP A 41 -6.64 -17.66 4.11
C TRP A 41 -6.50 -18.93 3.28
N LEU A 42 -7.47 -19.84 3.32
CA LEU A 42 -7.46 -21.06 2.51
C LEU A 42 -7.52 -20.74 1.01
N ARG A 43 -8.29 -19.70 0.63
CA ARG A 43 -8.31 -19.22 -0.77
C ARG A 43 -6.96 -18.65 -1.21
N LEU A 44 -6.29 -17.88 -0.35
CA LEU A 44 -4.95 -17.37 -0.65
C LEU A 44 -3.93 -18.50 -0.77
N ILE A 45 -3.92 -19.42 0.20
CA ILE A 45 -2.99 -20.57 0.21
C ILE A 45 -3.19 -21.43 -1.05
N ALA A 46 -4.46 -21.72 -1.41
CA ALA A 46 -4.75 -22.51 -2.60
C ALA A 46 -4.33 -21.81 -3.90
N ARG A 47 -4.43 -20.48 -3.98
CA ARG A 47 -4.07 -19.72 -5.17
C ARG A 47 -2.56 -19.52 -5.31
N TYR A 48 -1.86 -19.24 -4.21
CA TYR A 48 -0.49 -18.72 -4.25
C TYR A 48 0.55 -19.62 -3.58
N GLU A 49 0.18 -20.33 -2.52
CA GLU A 49 1.11 -20.99 -1.60
C GLU A 49 1.02 -22.52 -1.69
N TRP A 50 1.24 -23.10 -2.87
CA TRP A 50 1.06 -24.55 -3.07
C TRP A 50 1.94 -25.43 -2.17
N PRO A 51 3.21 -25.08 -1.86
CA PRO A 51 3.99 -25.80 -0.86
C PRO A 51 3.35 -25.75 0.54
N VAL A 52 2.81 -24.59 0.94
CA VAL A 52 2.09 -24.42 2.21
C VAL A 52 0.82 -25.26 2.23
N LEU A 53 0.09 -25.34 1.10
CA LEU A 53 -1.10 -26.20 0.98
C LEU A 53 -0.74 -27.68 1.20
N ALA A 54 0.34 -28.16 0.60
CA ALA A 54 0.83 -29.51 0.82
C ALA A 54 1.24 -29.75 2.28
N GLY A 55 1.92 -28.76 2.90
CA GLY A 55 2.25 -28.77 4.32
C GLY A 55 1.02 -28.82 5.24
N LEU A 56 -0.04 -28.08 4.89
CA LEU A 56 -1.32 -28.08 5.60
C LEU A 56 -1.99 -29.44 5.55
N VAL A 57 -2.00 -30.10 4.38
CA VAL A 57 -2.50 -31.48 4.26
C VAL A 57 -1.70 -32.43 5.14
N LEU A 58 -0.37 -32.28 5.19
CA LEU A 58 0.47 -33.08 6.09
C LEU A 58 0.12 -32.88 7.57
N CYS A 59 -0.17 -31.64 7.98
CA CYS A 59 -0.57 -31.33 9.35
C CYS A 59 -1.86 -32.02 9.80
N LEU A 60 -2.75 -32.41 8.88
CA LEU A 60 -3.95 -33.22 9.21
C LEU A 60 -3.59 -34.61 9.75
N PHE A 61 -2.40 -35.11 9.42
CA PHE A 61 -1.87 -36.39 9.90
C PHE A 61 -0.92 -36.24 11.09
N SER A 62 -0.88 -35.06 11.71
CA SER A 62 0.08 -34.70 12.76
C SER A 62 0.12 -35.65 13.95
N VAL A 63 -1.01 -36.24 14.34
CA VAL A 63 -1.09 -37.22 15.44
C VAL A 63 -0.22 -38.47 15.17
N ARG A 64 0.05 -38.78 13.89
CA ARG A 64 0.92 -39.90 13.50
C ARG A 64 2.41 -39.57 13.52
N PHE A 65 2.79 -38.31 13.68
CA PHE A 65 4.19 -37.92 13.75
C PHE A 65 4.80 -38.36 15.07
N LYS A 66 5.80 -39.24 15.03
CA LYS A 66 6.58 -39.61 16.22
C LYS A 66 7.39 -38.42 16.74
N ASN A 67 7.86 -37.56 15.82
CA ASN A 67 8.64 -36.38 16.14
C ASN A 67 7.80 -35.31 16.86
N VAL A 68 8.23 -34.90 18.06
CA VAL A 68 7.54 -33.90 18.90
C VAL A 68 7.55 -32.51 18.26
N ALA A 69 8.65 -32.10 17.64
CA ALA A 69 8.77 -30.80 17.00
C ALA A 69 7.79 -30.67 15.81
N LEU A 70 7.66 -31.70 14.97
CA LEU A 70 6.69 -31.69 13.87
C LEU A 70 5.23 -31.65 14.35
N ARG A 71 4.93 -32.34 15.47
CA ARG A 71 3.60 -32.23 16.11
C ARG A 71 3.34 -30.82 16.62
N TYR A 72 4.31 -30.22 17.31
CA TYR A 72 4.22 -28.85 17.78
C TYR A 72 3.99 -27.87 16.63
N LEU A 73 4.78 -27.95 15.56
CA LEU A 73 4.63 -27.09 14.38
C LEU A 73 3.25 -27.24 13.74
N ALA A 74 2.72 -28.47 13.64
CA ALA A 74 1.40 -28.69 13.08
C ALA A 74 0.27 -28.13 13.96
N ILE A 75 0.34 -28.32 15.28
CA ILE A 75 -0.63 -27.76 16.23
C ILE A 75 -0.56 -26.23 16.20
N TYR A 76 0.64 -25.67 16.24
CA TYR A 76 0.87 -24.23 16.19
C TYR A 76 0.36 -23.61 14.88
N SER A 77 0.65 -24.23 13.73
CA SER A 77 0.25 -23.68 12.42
C SER A 77 -1.26 -23.72 12.22
N VAL A 78 -1.90 -24.86 12.54
CA VAL A 78 -3.36 -25.01 12.42
C VAL A 78 -4.07 -24.12 13.45
N GLY A 79 -3.59 -24.08 14.70
CA GLY A 79 -4.15 -23.21 15.73
C GLY A 79 -4.07 -21.74 15.35
N THR A 80 -2.93 -21.28 14.82
CA THR A 80 -2.76 -19.90 14.39
C THR A 80 -3.61 -19.58 13.17
N LEU A 81 -3.70 -20.48 12.18
CA LEU A 81 -4.61 -20.35 11.04
C LEU A 81 -6.07 -20.16 11.49
N ILE A 82 -6.53 -20.97 12.45
CA ILE A 82 -7.88 -20.85 13.01
C ILE A 82 -8.05 -19.51 13.72
N ALA A 83 -7.10 -19.11 14.58
CA ALA A 83 -7.15 -17.84 15.29
C ALA A 83 -7.27 -16.64 14.33
N TYR A 84 -6.45 -16.60 13.27
CA TYR A 84 -6.52 -15.57 12.23
C TYR A 84 -7.77 -15.69 11.35
N SER A 85 -8.41 -16.86 11.25
CA SER A 85 -9.65 -17.05 10.50
C SER A 85 -10.86 -16.44 11.22
N ILE A 86 -10.84 -16.44 12.57
CA ILE A 86 -11.90 -15.88 13.42
C ILE A 86 -11.96 -14.36 13.33
N VAL A 87 -10.81 -13.68 13.27
CA VAL A 87 -10.74 -12.21 13.18
C VAL A 87 -11.37 -11.72 11.87
N LYS A 88 -12.33 -10.79 11.93
CA LYS A 88 -13.06 -10.34 10.71
C LYS A 88 -12.19 -9.46 9.82
N TYR A 89 -11.43 -8.56 10.42
CA TYR A 89 -10.46 -7.71 9.72
C TYR A 89 -9.29 -8.56 9.24
N LYS A 90 -9.13 -8.71 7.92
CA LYS A 90 -8.05 -9.51 7.32
C LYS A 90 -7.34 -8.76 6.21
N THR A 91 -6.03 -8.65 6.33
CA THR A 91 -5.13 -8.09 5.31
C THR A 91 -4.13 -9.15 4.85
N PRO A 92 -3.82 -9.25 3.55
CA PRO A 92 -3.11 -10.42 3.00
C PRO A 92 -1.72 -10.67 3.62
N TRP A 93 -0.98 -9.62 3.99
CA TRP A 93 0.36 -9.75 4.59
C TRP A 93 0.36 -10.46 5.95
N CYS A 94 -0.76 -10.49 6.68
CA CYS A 94 -0.86 -11.22 7.95
C CYS A 94 -0.66 -12.73 7.80
N ILE A 95 -0.75 -13.26 6.56
CA ILE A 95 -0.51 -14.68 6.28
C ILE A 95 0.90 -15.12 6.73
N ILE A 96 1.88 -14.20 6.67
CA ILE A 96 3.29 -14.45 7.05
C ILE A 96 3.40 -15.00 8.47
N SER A 97 2.51 -14.59 9.38
CA SER A 97 2.48 -15.03 10.77
C SER A 97 2.32 -16.55 10.93
N PHE A 98 1.75 -17.24 9.94
CA PHE A 98 1.42 -18.67 10.05
C PHE A 98 1.76 -19.53 8.82
N ILE A 99 2.27 -19.00 7.71
CA ILE A 99 2.68 -19.85 6.57
C ILE A 99 3.96 -20.65 6.84
N TRP A 100 4.86 -20.09 7.64
CA TRP A 100 6.20 -20.63 7.82
C TRP A 100 6.22 -22.04 8.47
N PRO A 101 5.41 -22.38 9.49
CA PRO A 101 5.45 -23.72 10.07
C PRO A 101 4.81 -24.76 9.13
N PHE A 102 3.82 -24.39 8.31
CA PHE A 102 3.33 -25.26 7.23
C PHE A 102 4.43 -25.55 6.20
N THR A 103 5.27 -24.58 5.88
CA THR A 103 6.40 -24.76 4.96
C THR A 103 7.42 -25.74 5.55
N PHE A 104 7.70 -25.68 6.85
CA PHE A 104 8.54 -26.69 7.52
C PHE A 104 7.89 -28.08 7.50
N SER A 105 6.58 -28.18 7.73
CA SER A 105 5.84 -29.45 7.59
C SER A 105 5.92 -30.01 6.17
N PHE A 106 5.85 -29.17 5.14
CA PHE A 106 6.06 -29.57 3.75
C PHE A 106 7.48 -30.13 3.53
N GLY A 107 8.51 -29.44 4.00
CA GLY A 107 9.89 -29.92 3.92
C GLY A 107 10.11 -31.26 4.62
N ALA A 108 9.39 -31.50 5.73
CA ALA A 108 9.46 -32.77 6.46
C ALA A 108 8.90 -33.96 5.66
N ALA A 109 8.08 -33.75 4.62
CA ALA A 109 7.53 -34.83 3.80
C ALA A 109 8.62 -35.74 3.21
N VAL A 110 9.76 -35.18 2.82
CA VAL A 110 10.92 -35.91 2.29
C VAL A 110 11.50 -36.91 3.30
N LEU A 111 11.42 -36.57 4.60
CA LEU A 111 11.95 -37.39 5.69
C LEU A 111 10.95 -38.43 6.17
N LEU A 112 9.64 -38.14 6.05
CA LEU A 112 8.57 -38.96 6.59
C LEU A 112 8.10 -40.06 5.61
N VAL A 113 8.29 -39.87 4.31
CA VAL A 113 7.77 -40.79 3.29
C VAL A 113 8.71 -42.00 3.10
N PRO A 114 8.18 -43.24 2.95
CA PRO A 114 8.98 -44.43 2.68
C PRO A 114 9.88 -44.29 1.45
N LEU A 115 11.03 -44.99 1.45
CA LEU A 115 12.03 -44.95 0.38
C LEU A 115 11.44 -45.22 -1.01
N THR A 116 10.44 -46.11 -1.09
CA THR A 116 9.75 -46.47 -2.34
C THR A 116 9.09 -45.28 -3.04
N TYR A 117 8.62 -44.29 -2.28
CA TYR A 117 7.91 -43.12 -2.81
C TYR A 117 8.77 -41.84 -2.85
N LYS A 118 10.04 -41.90 -2.42
CA LYS A 118 10.91 -40.70 -2.35
C LYS A 118 11.09 -39.99 -3.68
N ARG A 119 11.25 -40.74 -4.79
CA ARG A 119 11.37 -40.15 -6.13
C ARG A 119 10.12 -39.35 -6.50
N VAL A 120 8.94 -39.88 -6.19
CA VAL A 120 7.66 -39.20 -6.41
C VAL A 120 7.57 -37.95 -5.56
N VAL A 121 7.92 -38.02 -4.28
CA VAL A 121 7.94 -36.84 -3.39
C VAL A 121 8.90 -35.77 -3.93
N TYR A 122 10.11 -36.13 -4.36
CA TYR A 122 11.04 -35.17 -4.95
C TYR A 122 10.48 -34.51 -6.20
N LEU A 123 9.90 -35.29 -7.11
CA LEU A 123 9.28 -34.77 -8.32
C LEU A 123 8.14 -33.80 -7.99
N VAL A 124 7.22 -34.20 -7.11
CA VAL A 124 6.08 -33.37 -6.69
C VAL A 124 6.56 -32.11 -5.99
N SER A 125 7.50 -32.22 -5.04
CA SER A 125 8.07 -31.06 -4.37
C SER A 125 8.75 -30.10 -5.35
N ALA A 126 9.51 -30.62 -6.32
CA ALA A 126 10.15 -29.80 -7.35
C ALA A 126 9.12 -29.06 -8.22
N ILE A 127 8.03 -29.72 -8.61
CA ILE A 127 6.93 -29.09 -9.37
C ILE A 127 6.28 -27.98 -8.55
N LEU A 128 5.92 -28.25 -7.29
CA LEU A 128 5.27 -27.26 -6.41
C LEU A 128 6.16 -26.04 -6.16
N LEU A 129 7.45 -26.27 -5.90
CA LEU A 129 8.42 -25.20 -5.67
C LEU A 129 8.68 -24.38 -6.94
N THR A 130 8.88 -25.02 -8.08
CA THR A 130 9.14 -24.33 -9.36
C THR A 130 7.92 -23.55 -9.81
N GLY A 131 6.73 -24.13 -9.66
CA GLY A 131 5.47 -23.46 -9.97
C GLY A 131 5.21 -22.26 -9.05
N SER A 132 5.43 -22.41 -7.75
CA SER A 132 5.32 -21.30 -6.78
C SER A 132 6.36 -20.21 -7.06
N LEU A 133 7.60 -20.56 -7.43
CA LEU A 133 8.62 -19.61 -7.85
C LEU A 133 8.22 -18.83 -9.10
N GLY A 134 7.74 -19.52 -10.13
CA GLY A 134 7.25 -18.89 -11.36
C GLY A 134 6.11 -17.90 -11.08
N TYR A 135 5.17 -18.30 -10.22
CA TYR A 135 4.07 -17.44 -9.81
C TYR A 135 4.53 -16.25 -8.94
N CYS A 136 5.51 -16.46 -8.07
CA CYS A 136 6.14 -15.40 -7.29
C CYS A 136 6.79 -14.35 -8.20
N VAL A 137 7.57 -14.78 -9.20
CA VAL A 137 8.17 -13.88 -10.20
C VAL A 137 7.08 -13.14 -10.97
N TRP A 138 6.05 -13.85 -11.42
CA TRP A 138 4.92 -13.27 -12.14
C TRP A 138 4.23 -12.14 -11.35
N LEU A 139 3.89 -12.39 -10.09
CA LEU A 139 3.25 -11.40 -9.23
C LEU A 139 4.15 -10.21 -8.91
N ASN A 140 5.42 -10.44 -8.59
CA ASN A 140 6.30 -9.38 -8.11
C ASN A 140 6.81 -8.46 -9.23
N TYR A 141 6.93 -8.96 -10.46
CA TYR A 141 7.53 -8.19 -11.55
C TYR A 141 6.58 -7.83 -12.69
N PHE A 142 5.54 -8.64 -12.95
CA PHE A 142 4.65 -8.44 -14.10
C PHE A 142 3.23 -8.01 -13.70
N ARG A 143 2.73 -8.48 -12.56
CA ARG A 143 1.38 -8.19 -12.04
C ARG A 143 1.40 -7.47 -10.68
N CYS A 144 2.45 -6.69 -10.42
CA CYS A 144 2.73 -6.11 -9.10
C CYS A 144 1.77 -5.00 -8.65
N THR A 145 0.99 -4.44 -9.58
CA THR A 145 0.10 -3.30 -9.32
C THR A 145 -1.35 -3.58 -9.69
N THR A 146 -1.74 -4.80 -10.04
CA THR A 146 -3.12 -5.11 -10.50
C THR A 146 -4.06 -5.49 -9.35
N GLU A 147 -5.22 -4.84 -9.24
CA GLU A 147 -6.23 -5.15 -8.20
C GLU A 147 -6.87 -6.54 -8.30
N THR A 148 -6.75 -7.21 -9.45
CA THR A 148 -7.32 -8.54 -9.67
C THR A 148 -6.58 -9.64 -8.90
N GLU A 149 -5.41 -9.32 -8.35
CA GLU A 149 -4.58 -10.23 -7.57
C GLU A 149 -4.76 -9.96 -6.07
N PRO A 150 -5.41 -10.85 -5.28
CA PRO A 150 -5.58 -10.66 -3.84
C PRO A 150 -4.33 -10.35 -2.99
N TYR A 151 -3.12 -10.72 -3.43
CA TYR A 151 -1.86 -10.32 -2.77
C TYR A 151 -1.43 -8.89 -3.10
N VAL A 152 -1.97 -8.32 -4.18
CA VAL A 152 -1.83 -6.92 -4.54
C VAL A 152 -2.98 -6.15 -3.91
N TYR A 153 -2.68 -5.41 -2.85
CA TYR A 153 -3.64 -4.82 -1.96
C TYR A 153 -3.59 -3.29 -1.90
N VAL A 154 -2.41 -2.68 -1.73
CA VAL A 154 -2.22 -1.21 -1.62
C VAL A 154 -1.01 -0.71 -2.42
N GLN A 155 -0.55 -1.51 -3.37
CA GLN A 155 0.56 -1.16 -4.24
C GLN A 155 0.20 0.05 -5.09
N THR A 156 1.16 0.96 -5.24
CA THR A 156 1.05 2.15 -6.08
C THR A 156 1.05 1.72 -7.55
N TYR A 157 0.14 2.28 -8.34
CA TYR A 157 0.08 2.02 -9.77
C TYR A 157 1.17 2.77 -10.53
N ASN A 158 1.54 2.24 -11.68
CA ASN A 158 2.40 2.91 -12.65
C ASN A 158 1.82 4.26 -13.13
N ASP A 159 0.55 4.51 -12.87
CA ASP A 159 -0.09 5.78 -13.17
C ASP A 159 0.55 6.97 -12.42
N VAL A 160 1.21 6.70 -11.28
CA VAL A 160 2.00 7.70 -10.54
C VAL A 160 3.11 8.33 -11.41
N TYR A 161 3.64 7.58 -12.38
CA TYR A 161 4.70 8.07 -13.28
C TYR A 161 4.23 9.20 -14.19
N LYS A 162 2.93 9.27 -14.51
CA LYS A 162 2.37 10.45 -15.20
C LYS A 162 2.55 11.74 -14.41
N PHE A 163 2.65 11.64 -13.08
CA PHE A 163 2.92 12.76 -12.20
C PHE A 163 4.42 12.98 -11.98
N THR A 164 5.15 11.92 -11.64
CA THR A 164 6.53 12.04 -11.17
C THR A 164 7.54 12.17 -12.30
N ASP A 165 7.33 11.54 -13.45
CA ASP A 165 8.32 11.54 -14.53
C ASP A 165 8.58 12.95 -15.08
N PRO A 166 7.57 13.78 -15.40
CA PRO A 166 7.82 15.16 -15.85
C PRO A 166 8.57 15.99 -14.81
N LEU A 167 8.25 15.82 -13.52
CA LEU A 167 8.89 16.54 -12.42
C LEU A 167 10.36 16.14 -12.27
N LEU A 168 10.63 14.85 -12.18
CA LEU A 168 11.97 14.31 -11.97
C LEU A 168 12.85 14.53 -13.19
N GLN A 169 12.33 14.38 -14.41
CA GLN A 169 13.09 14.68 -15.63
C GLN A 169 13.44 16.17 -15.71
N LEU A 170 12.52 17.06 -15.34
CA LEU A 170 12.81 18.50 -15.28
C LEU A 170 13.88 18.79 -14.22
N ALA A 171 13.77 18.22 -13.02
CA ALA A 171 14.74 18.41 -11.95
C ALA A 171 16.14 17.83 -12.25
N HIS A 172 16.21 16.69 -12.94
CA HIS A 172 17.47 16.10 -13.38
C HIS A 172 18.14 16.91 -14.50
N SER A 173 17.36 17.56 -15.36
CA SER A 173 17.91 18.42 -16.43
C SER A 173 18.29 19.82 -15.93
N ASP A 174 17.54 20.36 -14.96
CA ASP A 174 17.78 21.64 -14.31
C ASP A 174 17.54 21.52 -12.79
N PRO A 175 18.60 21.48 -11.97
CA PRO A 175 18.48 21.36 -10.51
C PRO A 175 17.68 22.48 -9.85
N ARG A 176 17.48 23.63 -10.52
CA ARG A 176 16.60 24.69 -10.00
C ARG A 176 15.16 24.23 -9.87
N ALA A 177 14.74 23.22 -10.64
CA ALA A 177 13.38 22.71 -10.58
C ALA A 177 13.05 21.94 -9.29
N TYR A 178 14.03 21.58 -8.46
CA TYR A 178 13.77 21.12 -7.09
C TYR A 178 13.16 22.22 -6.19
N GLN A 179 13.21 23.49 -6.62
CA GLN A 179 12.58 24.63 -5.95
C GLN A 179 11.18 24.95 -6.47
N LEU A 180 10.62 24.14 -7.38
CA LEU A 180 9.25 24.30 -7.84
C LEU A 180 8.26 24.14 -6.67
N ILE A 181 7.22 24.95 -6.69
CA ILE A 181 6.15 24.94 -5.70
C ILE A 181 5.13 23.86 -6.09
N GLY A 182 4.93 22.89 -5.20
CA GLY A 182 4.03 21.77 -5.41
C GLY A 182 2.92 21.71 -4.38
N HIS A 183 1.69 21.38 -4.78
CA HIS A 183 0.56 21.19 -3.85
C HIS A 183 -0.11 19.83 -4.03
N ILE A 184 -0.01 18.98 -3.01
CA ILE A 184 -0.60 17.65 -2.97
C ILE A 184 -1.83 17.69 -2.05
N ILE A 185 -3.01 17.84 -2.65
CA ILE A 185 -4.28 18.07 -1.96
C ILE A 185 -5.10 16.76 -2.02
N ARG A 186 -4.91 15.90 -1.03
CA ARG A 186 -5.54 14.57 -0.94
C ARG A 186 -5.47 14.03 0.49
N ALA A 187 -6.45 13.22 0.89
CA ALA A 187 -6.53 12.67 2.24
C ALA A 187 -5.39 11.70 2.61
N SER A 188 -4.69 11.13 1.63
CA SER A 188 -3.60 10.20 1.87
C SER A 188 -2.51 10.41 0.80
N PRO A 189 -1.46 11.20 1.12
CA PRO A 189 -0.47 11.63 0.13
C PRO A 189 0.59 10.56 -0.16
N TYR A 190 0.77 9.57 0.71
CA TYR A 190 1.76 8.51 0.50
C TYR A 190 1.48 7.69 -0.76
N PRO A 191 2.51 7.35 -1.56
CA PRO A 191 3.95 7.46 -1.26
C PRO A 191 4.64 8.76 -1.72
N LEU A 192 3.90 9.77 -2.19
CA LEU A 192 4.48 10.97 -2.82
C LEU A 192 5.51 11.73 -1.96
N PRO A 193 5.36 11.84 -0.62
CA PRO A 193 6.42 12.40 0.22
C PRO A 193 7.79 11.75 0.03
N TRP A 194 7.84 10.43 -0.17
CA TRP A 194 9.11 9.73 -0.41
C TRP A 194 9.63 9.93 -1.83
N MET A 195 8.73 10.08 -2.80
CA MET A 195 9.09 10.24 -4.21
C MET A 195 9.53 11.66 -4.54
N LEU A 196 9.08 12.65 -3.76
CA LEU A 196 9.33 14.08 -3.96
C LEU A 196 10.17 14.68 -2.83
N ASP A 197 10.89 13.86 -2.06
CA ASP A 197 11.65 14.28 -0.89
C ASP A 197 12.67 15.39 -1.21
N ASP A 198 13.29 15.33 -2.40
CA ASP A 198 14.24 16.33 -2.88
C ASP A 198 13.60 17.69 -3.24
N PHE A 199 12.28 17.76 -3.41
CA PHE A 199 11.58 19.00 -3.73
C PHE A 199 11.27 19.78 -2.45
N GLY A 200 12.05 20.84 -2.21
CA GLY A 200 11.99 21.59 -0.94
C GLY A 200 10.74 22.45 -0.73
N ARG A 201 9.82 22.54 -1.70
CA ARG A 201 8.64 23.41 -1.66
C ARG A 201 7.33 22.69 -2.00
N VAL A 202 7.19 21.44 -1.54
CA VAL A 202 5.96 20.66 -1.70
C VAL A 202 5.13 20.69 -0.42
N GLY A 203 3.90 21.19 -0.53
CA GLY A 203 2.90 21.15 0.54
C GLY A 203 1.98 19.93 0.42
N TYR A 204 1.73 19.25 1.53
CA TYR A 204 0.81 18.12 1.63
C TYR A 204 -0.40 18.52 2.47
N TYR A 205 -1.58 18.51 1.86
CA TYR A 205 -2.82 19.02 2.44
C TYR A 205 -3.85 17.90 2.55
N GLU A 206 -4.18 17.54 3.80
CA GLU A 206 -5.18 16.52 4.11
C GLU A 206 -6.48 17.17 4.62
N LYS A 207 -7.60 16.42 4.52
CA LYS A 207 -8.94 16.84 4.95
C LYS A 207 -9.42 18.09 4.18
N ASP A 208 -9.75 19.16 4.91
CA ASP A 208 -10.25 20.42 4.35
C ASP A 208 -9.18 21.53 4.33
N ASN A 209 -7.93 21.18 4.64
CA ASN A 209 -6.83 22.13 4.55
C ASN A 209 -6.50 22.42 3.09
N LEU A 210 -6.25 23.69 2.78
CA LEU A 210 -5.80 24.17 1.48
C LEU A 210 -4.64 25.15 1.67
N PRO A 211 -3.74 25.27 0.69
CA PRO A 211 -2.73 26.32 0.69
C PRO A 211 -3.38 27.72 0.65
N ALA A 212 -2.68 28.73 1.20
CA ALA A 212 -3.13 30.12 1.13
C ALA A 212 -3.16 30.63 -0.33
N GLN A 213 -2.13 30.30 -1.11
CA GLN A 213 -2.08 30.51 -2.55
C GLN A 213 -2.25 29.15 -3.24
N VAL A 214 -3.30 29.01 -4.04
CA VAL A 214 -3.62 27.71 -4.67
C VAL A 214 -2.81 27.49 -5.95
N ASP A 215 -2.51 28.56 -6.69
CA ASP A 215 -1.65 28.46 -7.87
C ASP A 215 -0.23 27.99 -7.49
N ALA A 216 0.27 27.02 -8.25
CA ALA A 216 1.55 26.35 -8.02
C ALA A 216 2.15 25.91 -9.36
N ASP A 217 3.39 25.44 -9.34
CA ASP A 217 4.05 24.93 -10.54
C ASP A 217 3.48 23.56 -10.92
N PHE A 218 3.09 22.76 -9.93
CA PHE A 218 2.39 21.51 -10.11
C PHE A 218 1.44 21.21 -8.95
N LEU A 219 0.32 20.55 -9.25
CA LEU A 219 -0.66 20.13 -8.25
C LEU A 219 -1.12 18.70 -8.48
N LEU A 220 -1.55 18.06 -7.41
CA LEU A 220 -2.30 16.81 -7.45
C LEU A 220 -3.50 16.92 -6.53
N VAL A 221 -4.69 16.87 -7.10
CA VAL A 221 -5.95 17.17 -6.39
C VAL A 221 -6.86 15.96 -6.43
N GLN A 222 -7.35 15.52 -5.27
CA GLN A 222 -8.35 14.45 -5.17
C GLN A 222 -9.68 14.86 -5.83
N GLN A 223 -10.39 13.89 -6.41
CA GLN A 223 -11.60 14.08 -7.22
C GLN A 223 -12.66 14.99 -6.57
N ASP A 224 -12.92 14.82 -5.27
CA ASP A 224 -13.92 15.58 -4.52
C ASP A 224 -13.52 17.04 -4.26
N LYS A 225 -12.23 17.38 -4.35
CA LYS A 225 -11.69 18.72 -4.14
C LYS A 225 -11.45 19.50 -5.44
N ILE A 226 -11.57 18.85 -6.61
CA ILE A 226 -11.29 19.47 -7.92
C ILE A 226 -12.05 20.77 -8.10
N ALA A 227 -13.39 20.77 -7.93
CA ALA A 227 -14.20 21.96 -8.16
C ALA A 227 -13.81 23.15 -7.26
N THR A 228 -13.51 22.87 -5.99
CA THR A 228 -13.07 23.88 -5.02
C THR A 228 -11.70 24.47 -5.35
N VAL A 229 -10.79 23.64 -5.85
CA VAL A 229 -9.44 24.07 -6.24
C VAL A 229 -9.47 24.83 -7.56
N GLU A 230 -10.15 24.31 -8.58
CA GLU A 230 -10.30 24.95 -9.89
C GLU A 230 -10.97 26.33 -9.80
N ALA A 231 -11.92 26.52 -8.88
CA ALA A 231 -12.53 27.83 -8.62
C ALA A 231 -11.55 28.89 -8.07
N LYS A 232 -10.35 28.49 -7.61
CA LYS A 232 -9.33 29.36 -7.03
C LYS A 232 -8.03 29.41 -7.85
N LEU A 233 -7.94 28.64 -8.93
CA LEU A 233 -6.79 28.65 -9.84
C LEU A 233 -6.95 29.77 -10.86
N HIS A 234 -5.86 30.47 -11.15
CA HIS A 234 -5.82 31.56 -12.14
C HIS A 234 -4.90 31.24 -13.32
N ASP A 235 -3.86 30.41 -13.10
CA ASP A 235 -2.95 30.01 -14.17
C ASP A 235 -3.55 28.98 -15.14
N SER A 236 -2.86 28.76 -16.26
CA SER A 236 -3.20 27.71 -17.22
C SER A 236 -2.40 26.43 -16.92
N TYR A 237 -3.08 25.28 -16.97
CA TYR A 237 -2.50 23.99 -16.60
C TYR A 237 -2.79 22.92 -17.65
N TYR A 238 -1.82 22.04 -17.85
CA TYR A 238 -2.03 20.73 -18.46
C TYR A 238 -2.59 19.79 -17.41
N THR A 239 -3.65 19.06 -17.74
CA THR A 239 -4.32 18.19 -16.77
C THR A 239 -4.43 16.75 -17.20
N PHE A 240 -4.36 15.85 -16.21
CA PHE A 240 -4.43 14.41 -16.41
C PHE A 240 -5.19 13.73 -15.26
N PRO A 241 -6.20 12.89 -15.53
CA PRO A 241 -6.74 12.02 -14.51
C PRO A 241 -5.70 10.95 -14.15
N MET A 242 -5.64 10.61 -12.87
CA MET A 242 -4.79 9.54 -12.38
C MET A 242 -5.33 8.86 -11.12
N THR A 243 -4.95 7.61 -10.92
CA THR A 243 -5.25 6.83 -9.74
C THR A 243 -3.95 6.33 -9.13
N ILE A 244 -3.66 6.73 -7.88
CA ILE A 244 -2.40 6.35 -7.23
C ILE A 244 -2.41 4.88 -6.80
N ARG A 245 -3.50 4.40 -6.21
CA ARG A 245 -3.61 3.05 -5.64
C ARG A 245 -5.08 2.66 -5.43
N PRO A 246 -5.38 1.35 -5.24
CA PRO A 246 -6.72 0.88 -4.91
C PRO A 246 -7.30 1.53 -3.65
N TYR A 247 -8.63 1.53 -3.55
CA TYR A 247 -9.39 2.00 -2.38
C TYR A 247 -9.16 3.49 -2.03
N GLN A 248 -8.72 4.28 -3.00
CA GLN A 248 -8.64 5.74 -2.90
C GLN A 248 -9.36 6.38 -4.06
N ASP A 249 -9.89 7.58 -3.83
CA ASP A 249 -10.46 8.36 -4.91
C ASP A 249 -9.40 8.71 -5.96
N PRO A 250 -9.79 8.73 -7.25
CA PRO A 250 -8.95 9.28 -8.29
C PRO A 250 -8.52 10.71 -7.99
N SER A 251 -7.51 11.15 -8.71
CA SER A 251 -6.96 12.50 -8.61
C SER A 251 -6.75 13.07 -10.00
N LYS A 252 -6.63 14.39 -10.07
CA LYS A 252 -6.26 15.11 -11.27
C LYS A 252 -4.91 15.80 -11.01
N ALA A 253 -3.94 15.51 -11.86
CA ALA A 253 -2.66 16.20 -11.87
C ALA A 253 -2.78 17.48 -12.71
N TYR A 254 -2.06 18.52 -12.28
CA TYR A 254 -1.98 19.82 -12.93
C TYR A 254 -0.51 20.19 -13.07
N PHE A 255 -0.11 20.58 -14.27
CA PHE A 255 1.23 21.08 -14.56
C PHE A 255 1.15 22.47 -15.19
N ASN A 256 1.82 23.46 -14.59
CA ASN A 256 1.76 24.84 -15.06
C ASN A 256 2.24 24.94 -16.51
N ALA A 257 1.41 25.52 -17.39
CA ALA A 257 1.67 25.55 -18.82
C ALA A 257 2.91 26.36 -19.21
N LYS A 258 3.33 27.33 -18.37
CA LYS A 258 4.55 28.12 -18.61
C LYS A 258 5.82 27.28 -18.43
N ILE A 259 5.79 26.34 -17.49
CA ILE A 259 6.95 25.55 -17.06
C ILE A 259 7.04 24.24 -17.83
N PHE A 260 5.91 23.52 -17.96
CA PHE A 260 5.88 22.16 -18.50
C PHE A 260 5.57 22.07 -20.00
N LYS A 261 5.60 23.19 -20.72
CA LYS A 261 5.29 23.24 -22.17
C LYS A 261 6.12 22.25 -23.00
N SER A 262 7.40 22.08 -22.67
CA SER A 262 8.31 21.19 -23.38
C SER A 262 7.93 19.70 -23.25
N PHE A 263 7.28 19.32 -22.15
CA PHE A 263 6.84 17.95 -21.90
C PHE A 263 5.54 17.58 -22.62
N PHE A 264 4.78 18.57 -23.08
CA PHE A 264 3.47 18.37 -23.72
C PHE A 264 3.40 19.07 -25.09
N PRO A 265 4.28 18.70 -26.05
CA PRO A 265 4.34 19.36 -27.35
C PRO A 265 3.04 19.20 -28.14
N GLY A 266 2.57 20.29 -28.75
CA GLY A 266 1.34 20.29 -29.55
C GLY A 266 0.04 20.25 -28.75
N ARG A 267 0.10 20.24 -27.40
CA ARG A 267 -1.09 20.32 -26.54
C ARG A 267 -1.31 21.76 -26.07
N TRP A 268 -2.57 22.19 -26.09
CA TRP A 268 -3.03 23.41 -25.43
C TRP A 268 -3.37 23.11 -23.97
N PRO A 269 -3.25 24.08 -23.04
CA PRO A 269 -3.66 23.88 -21.65
C PRO A 269 -5.13 23.46 -21.59
N ASP A 270 -5.41 22.41 -20.82
CA ASP A 270 -6.77 21.85 -20.70
C ASP A 270 -7.62 22.62 -19.68
N PHE A 271 -6.95 23.36 -18.81
CA PHE A 271 -7.56 24.22 -17.82
C PHE A 271 -6.93 25.61 -17.91
N THR A 272 -7.78 26.64 -17.89
CA THR A 272 -7.37 28.04 -17.77
C THR A 272 -8.23 28.66 -16.68
N GLY A 273 -7.57 29.15 -15.63
CA GLY A 273 -8.23 29.81 -14.51
C GLY A 273 -8.93 31.11 -14.91
N ALA A 274 -9.81 31.59 -14.04
CA ALA A 274 -10.44 32.89 -14.21
C ALA A 274 -9.39 34.01 -14.09
N GLU A 275 -9.55 35.10 -14.84
CA GLU A 275 -8.67 36.26 -14.69
C GLU A 275 -8.74 36.79 -13.26
N PRO A 276 -7.59 37.13 -12.63
CA PRO A 276 -7.60 37.75 -11.31
C PRO A 276 -8.44 39.02 -11.36
N THR A 277 -9.41 39.16 -10.47
CA THR A 277 -10.16 40.42 -10.35
C THR A 277 -9.16 41.52 -9.98
N PRO A 278 -9.03 42.61 -10.77
CA PRO A 278 -8.05 43.64 -10.50
C PRO A 278 -8.27 44.23 -9.11
N ALA A 279 -7.19 44.38 -8.34
CA ALA A 279 -7.24 44.98 -7.02
C ALA A 279 -7.89 46.36 -7.10
N PRO A 280 -8.80 46.73 -6.17
CA PRO A 280 -9.40 48.05 -6.16
C PRO A 280 -8.30 49.10 -6.08
N SER A 281 -8.29 50.01 -7.05
CA SER A 281 -7.33 51.12 -7.08
C SER A 281 -7.43 51.90 -5.77
N PRO A 282 -6.30 52.27 -5.13
CA PRO A 282 -6.35 53.04 -3.90
C PRO A 282 -7.07 54.36 -4.18
N SER A 283 -8.17 54.59 -3.44
CA SER A 283 -8.93 55.83 -3.52
C SER A 283 -7.99 57.02 -3.26
N PRO A 284 -8.04 58.09 -4.08
CA PRO A 284 -7.21 59.26 -3.86
C PRO A 284 -7.56 59.85 -2.49
N THR A 285 -6.54 59.92 -1.62
CA THR A 285 -6.63 60.55 -0.31
C THR A 285 -6.97 62.03 -0.52
N LYS A 286 -8.09 62.48 0.03
CA LYS A 286 -8.42 63.91 0.14
C LYS A 286 -7.63 64.54 1.29
#